data_AF-A0A3N9V9V9-F1
#
_entry.id   AF-A0A3N9V9V9-F1
#
_cell.length_a   1.000
_cell.length_b   1.000
_cell.length_c   1.000
_cell.angle_alpha   90.00
_cell.angle_beta   90.00
_cell.angle_gamma   90.00
#
_symmetry.space_group_name_H-M   'P 1'
#
loop_
_entity.id
_entity.type
_entity.pdbx_description
1 polymer ?
#
loop_
_entity_poly.entity_id
_entity_poly.type
_entity_poly.pdbx_seq_one_letter_code
_entity_poly.pdbx_strand_id
1 'polypeptide(L)'
;MIAPAEAVPASAPDLSAIDFGPVRTKVADYWKALRLTDEVLIGNLVEDCINRARLRVGRPSSPELLRRAIEEAQRRFDHALASAIGLPPSNDPHPLAAARAALLLTPGLSADSLFRHDASTRELKEKLEPLLPRSTPPEAPVTMTPVPLRFWLFKSTDH
;
A
#
# COMPACT_ATOMS: atom_id res chain seq x y z
N MET A 1 -55.73 21.26 7.47
CA MET A 1 -55.62 19.79 7.40
C MET A 1 -54.49 19.48 6.43
N ILE A 2 -53.32 19.11 6.92
CA ILE A 2 -52.13 18.83 6.10
C ILE A 2 -52.02 17.31 6.03
N ALA A 3 -52.09 16.75 4.83
CA ALA A 3 -51.98 15.31 4.59
C ALA A 3 -50.57 14.81 4.97
N PRO A 4 -50.44 13.60 5.54
CA PRO A 4 -49.12 13.04 5.83
C PRO A 4 -48.43 12.63 4.53
N ALA A 5 -47.17 13.04 4.40
CA ALA A 5 -46.27 12.59 3.34
C ALA A 5 -46.09 11.06 3.43
N GLU A 6 -46.56 10.34 2.41
CA GLU A 6 -46.27 8.92 2.25
C GLU A 6 -44.75 8.73 2.12
N ALA A 7 -44.17 8.11 3.15
CA ALA A 7 -42.80 7.63 3.11
C ALA A 7 -42.73 6.48 2.11
N VAL A 8 -42.30 6.78 0.88
CA VAL A 8 -41.94 5.77 -0.12
C VAL A 8 -40.83 4.89 0.49
N PRO A 9 -41.06 3.59 0.71
CA PRO A 9 -39.99 2.72 1.15
C PRO A 9 -38.93 2.66 0.04
N ALA A 10 -37.71 3.09 0.36
CA ALA A 10 -36.55 2.93 -0.51
C ALA A 10 -36.34 1.44 -0.76
N SER A 11 -36.91 0.93 -1.85
CA SER A 11 -36.73 -0.45 -2.30
C SER A 11 -35.23 -0.75 -2.33
N ALA A 12 -34.81 -1.77 -1.59
CA ALA A 12 -33.43 -2.22 -1.63
C ALA A 12 -33.07 -2.53 -3.09
N PRO A 13 -31.94 -2.03 -3.61
CA PRO A 13 -31.52 -2.37 -4.96
C PRO A 13 -31.35 -3.89 -5.03
N ASP A 14 -31.99 -4.50 -6.02
CA ASP A 14 -31.92 -5.93 -6.27
C ASP A 14 -30.47 -6.33 -6.57
N LEU A 15 -29.83 -6.97 -5.58
CA LEU A 15 -28.41 -7.33 -5.60
C LEU A 15 -28.09 -8.46 -6.58
N SER A 16 -29.13 -9.09 -7.16
CA SER A 16 -28.99 -10.18 -8.12
C SER A 16 -28.57 -9.72 -9.52
N ALA A 17 -28.68 -8.43 -9.82
CA ALA A 17 -28.35 -7.85 -11.14
C ALA A 17 -26.91 -7.35 -11.28
N ILE A 18 -26.09 -7.42 -10.23
CA ILE A 18 -24.70 -6.96 -10.29
C ILE A 18 -23.86 -8.10 -10.86
N ASP A 19 -23.46 -7.96 -12.13
CA ASP A 19 -22.44 -8.82 -12.71
C ASP A 19 -21.09 -8.56 -12.02
N PHE A 20 -20.67 -9.53 -11.20
CA PHE A 20 -19.39 -9.50 -10.50
C PHE A 20 -18.22 -10.00 -11.36
N GLY A 21 -18.50 -10.56 -12.55
CA GLY A 21 -17.48 -11.03 -13.49
C GLY A 21 -16.42 -9.97 -13.81
N PRO A 22 -16.80 -8.74 -14.21
CA PRO A 22 -15.86 -7.67 -14.49
C PRO A 22 -15.02 -7.25 -13.27
N VAL A 23 -15.59 -7.34 -12.06
CA VAL A 23 -14.87 -7.02 -10.82
C VAL A 23 -13.81 -8.07 -10.53
N ARG A 24 -14.17 -9.37 -10.66
CA ARG A 24 -13.24 -10.50 -10.47
C ARG A 24 -12.06 -10.41 -11.41
N THR A 25 -12.30 -10.17 -12.70
CA THR A 25 -11.24 -10.04 -13.70
C THR A 25 -10.29 -8.91 -13.36
N LYS A 26 -10.81 -7.72 -13.02
CA LYS A 26 -9.96 -6.57 -12.67
C LYS A 26 -9.13 -6.78 -11.40
N VAL A 27 -9.68 -7.45 -10.39
CA VAL A 27 -8.93 -7.78 -9.17
C VAL A 27 -7.86 -8.82 -9.46
N ALA A 28 -8.15 -9.82 -10.30
CA ALA A 28 -7.16 -10.80 -10.74
C ALA A 28 -6.02 -10.15 -11.54
N ASP A 29 -6.34 -9.27 -12.48
CA ASP A 29 -5.36 -8.49 -13.26
C ASP A 29 -4.48 -7.63 -12.34
N TYR A 30 -5.08 -7.07 -11.28
CA TYR A 30 -4.33 -6.32 -10.28
C TYR A 30 -3.30 -7.19 -9.54
N TRP A 31 -3.68 -8.41 -9.12
CA TRP A 31 -2.74 -9.35 -8.51
C TRP A 31 -1.62 -9.78 -9.47
N LYS A 32 -1.95 -9.99 -10.76
CA LYS A 32 -0.96 -10.28 -11.80
C LYS A 32 0.02 -9.12 -12.01
N ALA A 33 -0.48 -7.88 -11.98
CA ALA A 33 0.35 -6.68 -12.02
C ALA A 33 1.30 -6.59 -10.81
N LEU A 34 0.90 -7.16 -9.66
CA LEU A 34 1.74 -7.31 -8.47
C LEU A 34 2.70 -8.51 -8.52
N ARG A 35 2.90 -9.12 -9.70
CA ARG A 35 3.82 -10.25 -9.94
C ARG A 35 3.41 -11.56 -9.26
N LEU A 36 2.12 -11.76 -8.96
CA LEU A 36 1.62 -13.09 -8.64
C LEU A 36 1.46 -13.90 -9.94
N THR A 37 1.85 -15.16 -9.91
CA THR A 37 1.83 -16.05 -11.09
C THR A 37 0.98 -17.30 -10.89
N ASP A 38 0.75 -17.70 -9.64
CA ASP A 38 -0.08 -18.85 -9.32
C ASP A 38 -1.58 -18.51 -9.45
N GLU A 39 -2.21 -19.01 -10.52
CA GLU A 39 -3.63 -18.77 -10.82
C GLU A 39 -4.57 -19.31 -9.72
N VAL A 40 -4.21 -20.39 -9.02
CA VAL A 40 -5.03 -20.94 -7.93
C VAL A 40 -4.98 -20.00 -6.72
N LEU A 41 -3.79 -19.52 -6.37
CA LEU A 41 -3.60 -18.53 -5.32
C LEU A 41 -4.33 -17.22 -5.64
N ILE A 42 -4.20 -16.72 -6.88
CA ILE A 42 -4.88 -15.51 -7.34
C ILE A 42 -6.40 -15.69 -7.22
N GLY A 43 -6.95 -16.81 -7.68
CA GLY A 43 -8.38 -17.11 -7.57
C GLY A 43 -8.88 -17.05 -6.12
N ASN A 44 -8.16 -17.69 -5.20
CA ASN A 44 -8.49 -17.66 -3.77
C ASN A 44 -8.44 -16.23 -3.21
N LEU A 45 -7.39 -15.46 -3.51
CA LEU A 45 -7.22 -14.08 -3.03
C LEU A 45 -8.28 -13.13 -3.58
N VAL A 46 -8.71 -13.32 -4.84
CA VAL A 46 -9.78 -12.52 -5.47
C VAL A 46 -11.09 -12.71 -4.71
N GLU A 47 -11.50 -13.95 -4.46
CA GLU A 47 -12.72 -14.24 -3.69
C GLU A 47 -12.66 -13.62 -2.30
N ASP A 48 -11.51 -13.77 -1.66
CA ASP A 48 -11.23 -13.25 -0.33
C ASP A 48 -11.29 -11.72 -0.25
N CYS A 49 -10.89 -11.01 -1.31
CA CYS A 49 -10.98 -9.55 -1.40
C CYS A 49 -12.41 -9.11 -1.66
N ILE A 50 -13.12 -9.77 -2.57
CA ILE A 50 -14.52 -9.45 -2.89
C ILE A 50 -15.41 -9.71 -1.68
N ASN A 51 -15.27 -10.85 -0.99
CA ASN A 51 -16.06 -11.17 0.19
C ASN A 51 -15.88 -10.13 1.30
N ARG A 52 -14.65 -9.67 1.56
CA ARG A 52 -14.40 -8.62 2.55
C ARG A 52 -14.89 -7.24 2.11
N ALA A 53 -14.75 -6.92 0.82
CA ALA A 53 -15.31 -5.69 0.27
C ALA A 53 -16.83 -5.65 0.44
N ARG A 54 -17.52 -6.77 0.17
CA ARG A 54 -18.97 -6.90 0.35
C ARG A 54 -19.41 -6.64 1.79
N LEU A 55 -18.66 -7.15 2.78
CA LEU A 55 -18.98 -6.93 4.19
C LEU A 55 -18.86 -5.46 4.63
N ARG A 56 -18.05 -4.65 3.92
CA ARG A 56 -17.83 -3.23 4.25
C ARG A 56 -18.73 -2.27 3.49
N VAL A 57 -19.29 -2.70 2.35
CA VAL A 57 -20.13 -1.84 1.51
C VAL A 57 -21.60 -2.08 1.87
N GLY A 58 -22.24 -1.09 2.50
CA GLY A 58 -23.64 -1.20 2.91
C GLY A 58 -24.64 -1.25 1.74
N ARG A 59 -24.32 -0.61 0.61
CA ARG A 59 -25.09 -0.71 -0.65
C ARG A 59 -24.10 -0.92 -1.80
N PRO A 60 -23.86 -2.16 -2.24
CA PRO A 60 -22.83 -2.45 -3.23
C PRO A 60 -23.23 -1.88 -4.58
N SER A 61 -22.53 -0.84 -5.01
CA SER A 61 -22.41 -0.52 -6.43
C SER A 61 -21.19 -1.24 -7.00
N SER A 62 -21.26 -1.72 -8.24
CA SER A 62 -20.12 -2.35 -8.93
C SER A 62 -18.80 -1.54 -8.84
N PRO A 63 -18.79 -0.20 -9.06
CA PRO A 63 -17.55 0.57 -8.97
C PRO A 63 -17.02 0.72 -7.54
N GLU A 64 -17.90 0.88 -6.54
CA GLU A 64 -17.48 0.98 -5.14
C GLU A 64 -16.93 -0.36 -4.64
N LEU A 65 -17.58 -1.47 -5.01
CA LEU A 65 -17.10 -2.80 -4.67
C LEU A 65 -15.72 -3.05 -5.26
N LEU A 66 -15.50 -2.72 -6.53
CA LEU A 66 -14.20 -2.84 -7.18
C LEU A 66 -13.13 -2.03 -6.44
N ARG A 67 -13.42 -0.76 -6.13
CA ARG A 67 -12.50 0.09 -5.38
C ARG A 67 -12.13 -0.53 -4.03
N ARG A 68 -13.12 -0.99 -3.26
CA ARG A 68 -12.89 -1.63 -1.95
C ARG A 68 -12.13 -2.95 -2.06
N ALA A 69 -12.39 -3.73 -3.11
CA ALA A 69 -11.67 -4.98 -3.34
C ALA A 69 -10.19 -4.72 -3.68
N ILE A 70 -9.89 -3.69 -4.49
CA ILE A 70 -8.51 -3.27 -4.79
C ILE A 70 -7.82 -2.72 -3.52
N GLU A 71 -8.50 -1.89 -2.73
CA GLU A 71 -7.98 -1.40 -1.45
C GLU A 71 -7.61 -2.57 -0.51
N GLU A 72 -8.44 -3.62 -0.45
CA GLU A 72 -8.16 -4.78 0.39
C GLU A 72 -7.05 -5.67 -0.17
N ALA A 73 -6.93 -5.77 -1.50
CA ALA A 73 -5.82 -6.44 -2.17
C ALA A 73 -4.48 -5.76 -1.83
N GLN A 74 -4.43 -4.43 -1.98
CA GLN A 74 -3.28 -3.60 -1.59
C GLN A 74 -2.91 -3.81 -0.12
N ARG A 75 -3.88 -3.69 0.78
CA ARG A 75 -3.65 -3.83 2.22
C ARG A 75 -3.07 -5.19 2.59
N ARG A 76 -3.60 -6.27 1.99
CA ARG A 76 -3.11 -7.63 2.23
C ARG A 76 -1.72 -7.84 1.68
N PHE A 77 -1.47 -7.36 0.46
CA PHE A 77 -0.15 -7.44 -0.16
C PHE A 77 0.90 -6.72 0.69
N ASP A 78 0.62 -5.48 1.08
CA ASP A 78 1.50 -4.66 1.89
C ASP A 78 1.76 -5.29 3.26
N HIS A 79 0.73 -5.87 3.90
CA HIS A 79 0.90 -6.60 5.15
C HIS A 79 1.78 -7.85 4.99
N ALA A 80 1.56 -8.64 3.94
CA ALA A 80 2.37 -9.82 3.65
C ALA A 80 3.83 -9.43 3.35
N LEU A 81 4.03 -8.36 2.58
CA LEU A 81 5.34 -7.82 2.26
C LEU A 81 6.08 -7.34 3.51
N ALA A 82 5.42 -6.51 4.34
CA ALA A 82 6.01 -6.00 5.59
C ALA A 82 6.41 -7.14 6.52
N SER A 83 5.56 -8.17 6.65
CA SER A 83 5.85 -9.37 7.43
C SER A 83 7.06 -10.12 6.88
N ALA A 84 7.13 -10.33 5.56
CA ALA A 84 8.22 -11.06 4.91
C ALA A 84 9.59 -10.39 5.11
N ILE A 85 9.66 -9.07 5.02
CA ILE A 85 10.92 -8.32 5.22
C ILE A 85 11.19 -7.96 6.69
N GLY A 86 10.24 -8.22 7.59
CA GLY A 86 10.35 -7.91 9.01
C GLY A 86 10.32 -6.40 9.30
N LEU A 87 9.57 -5.62 8.51
CA LEU A 87 9.35 -4.21 8.82
C LEU A 87 8.47 -4.09 10.07
N PRO A 88 8.88 -3.29 11.07
CA PRO A 88 8.03 -3.01 12.22
C PRO A 88 6.77 -2.25 11.76
N PRO A 89 5.64 -2.39 12.47
CA PRO A 89 4.48 -1.56 12.22
C PRO A 89 4.85 -0.09 12.43
N SER A 90 4.84 0.68 11.35
CA SER A 90 5.17 2.10 11.32
C SER A 90 4.06 2.89 10.65
N ASN A 91 3.85 4.13 11.10
CA ASN A 91 2.97 5.07 10.42
C ASN A 91 3.62 5.69 9.18
N ASP A 92 4.94 5.50 8.99
CA ASP A 92 5.64 5.98 7.80
C ASP A 92 5.39 5.04 6.62
N PRO A 93 4.74 5.51 5.52
CA PRO A 93 4.48 4.68 4.35
C PRO A 93 5.71 4.49 3.45
N HIS A 94 6.80 5.25 3.65
CA HIS A 94 7.95 5.25 2.75
C HIS A 94 8.67 3.89 2.68
N PRO A 95 8.99 3.20 3.78
CA PRO A 95 9.72 1.93 3.75
C PRO A 95 8.96 0.83 2.99
N LEU A 96 7.64 0.80 3.18
CA LEU A 96 6.74 -0.15 2.52
C LEU A 96 6.63 0.14 1.02
N ALA A 97 6.48 1.42 0.65
CA ALA A 97 6.44 1.83 -0.74
C ALA A 97 7.76 1.50 -1.48
N ALA A 98 8.89 1.72 -0.81
CA ALA A 98 10.21 1.35 -1.33
C ALA A 98 10.35 -0.16 -1.51
N ALA A 99 9.89 -0.97 -0.55
CA ALA A 99 9.90 -2.42 -0.66
C ALA A 99 9.05 -2.93 -1.82
N ARG A 100 7.85 -2.35 -2.01
CA ARG A 100 6.99 -2.69 -3.14
C ARG A 100 7.64 -2.33 -4.47
N ALA A 101 8.23 -1.14 -4.56
CA ALA A 101 8.96 -0.71 -5.77
C ALA A 101 10.13 -1.66 -6.07
N ALA A 102 10.92 -2.03 -5.05
CA ALA A 102 12.02 -2.98 -5.20
C ALA A 102 11.53 -4.33 -5.74
N LEU A 103 10.44 -4.87 -5.21
CA LEU A 103 9.86 -6.13 -5.72
C LEU A 103 9.43 -6.02 -7.19
N LEU A 104 8.73 -4.94 -7.56
CA LEU A 104 8.20 -4.78 -8.92
C LEU A 104 9.29 -4.52 -9.97
N LEU A 105 10.36 -3.85 -9.57
CA LEU A 105 11.51 -3.51 -10.43
C LEU A 105 12.51 -4.65 -10.55
N THR A 106 12.51 -5.63 -9.63
CA THR A 106 13.45 -6.76 -9.68
C THR A 106 12.91 -7.87 -10.59
N PRO A 107 13.55 -8.14 -11.73
CA PRO A 107 13.09 -9.19 -12.64
C PRO A 107 13.30 -10.58 -12.03
N GLY A 108 12.40 -11.51 -12.36
CA GLY A 108 12.50 -12.91 -11.94
C GLY A 108 12.07 -13.20 -10.50
N LEU A 109 11.63 -12.19 -9.73
CA LEU A 109 10.96 -12.41 -8.46
C LEU A 109 9.44 -12.57 -8.67
N SER A 110 8.90 -13.66 -8.13
CA SER A 110 7.46 -13.83 -7.95
C SER A 110 7.05 -13.34 -6.56
N ALA A 111 5.90 -12.68 -6.48
CA ALA A 111 5.28 -12.29 -5.22
C ALA A 111 4.51 -13.44 -4.56
N ASP A 112 4.38 -14.60 -5.21
CA ASP A 112 3.63 -15.75 -4.68
C ASP A 112 4.23 -16.25 -3.34
N SER A 113 5.54 -16.13 -3.17
CA SER A 113 6.26 -16.51 -1.94
C SER A 113 5.79 -15.74 -0.70
N LEU A 114 5.26 -14.52 -0.86
CA LEU A 114 4.71 -13.71 0.24
C LEU A 114 3.56 -14.40 0.97
N PHE A 115 2.82 -15.28 0.27
CA PHE A 115 1.62 -15.94 0.79
C PHE A 115 1.83 -17.42 1.13
N ARG A 116 2.99 -17.99 0.81
CA ARG A 116 3.27 -19.42 1.02
C ARG A 116 3.88 -19.75 2.38
N HIS A 117 4.36 -18.74 3.12
CA HIS A 117 4.94 -18.86 4.47
C HIS A 117 5.98 -19.99 4.60
N ASP A 118 6.71 -20.27 3.52
CA ASP A 118 7.74 -21.31 3.44
C ASP A 118 9.14 -20.67 3.31
N ALA A 119 10.15 -21.52 3.11
CA ALA A 119 11.54 -21.09 2.92
C ALA A 119 11.73 -20.06 1.79
N SER A 120 10.83 -20.02 0.80
CA SER A 120 10.89 -19.05 -0.30
C SER A 120 10.69 -17.61 0.16
N THR A 121 10.00 -17.40 1.30
CA THR A 121 9.83 -16.08 1.93
C THR A 121 11.17 -15.52 2.39
N ARG A 122 12.05 -16.39 2.91
CA ARG A 122 13.39 -16.01 3.36
C ARG A 122 14.29 -15.63 2.19
N GLU A 123 14.26 -16.43 1.12
CA GLU A 123 15.00 -16.12 -0.11
C GLU A 123 14.55 -14.79 -0.74
N LEU A 124 13.25 -14.48 -0.69
CA LEU A 124 12.73 -13.20 -1.14
C LEU A 124 13.30 -12.04 -0.31
N LYS A 125 13.31 -12.18 1.02
CA LYS A 125 13.90 -11.17 1.92
C LYS A 125 15.38 -10.94 1.60
N GLU A 126 16.16 -12.01 1.48
CA GLU A 126 17.61 -11.93 1.21
C GLU A 126 17.90 -11.23 -0.13
N LYS A 127 17.02 -11.38 -1.13
CA LYS A 127 17.14 -10.69 -2.43
C LYS A 127 16.67 -9.23 -2.39
N LEU A 128 15.67 -8.89 -1.57
CA LEU A 128 15.12 -7.54 -1.46
C LEU A 128 15.94 -6.64 -0.54
N GLU A 129 16.47 -7.16 0.56
CA GLU A 129 17.24 -6.41 1.57
C GLU A 129 18.39 -5.56 1.00
N PRO A 130 19.21 -6.00 0.03
CA PRO A 130 20.24 -5.15 -0.56
C PRO A 130 19.68 -4.04 -1.48
N LEU A 131 18.44 -4.16 -1.94
CA LEU A 131 17.78 -3.20 -2.85
C LEU A 131 16.99 -2.13 -2.10
N LEU A 132 16.67 -2.36 -0.82
CA LEU A 132 15.95 -1.40 0.00
C LEU A 132 16.85 -0.19 0.31
N PRO A 133 16.30 1.04 0.25
CA PRO A 133 17.03 2.22 0.65
C PRO A 133 17.41 2.10 2.13
N ARG A 134 18.71 2.10 2.40
CA ARG A 134 19.25 2.20 3.75
C ARG A 134 19.34 3.68 4.10
N SER A 135 18.86 4.07 5.28
CA SER A 135 19.14 5.39 5.82
C SER A 135 20.66 5.59 5.77
N THR A 136 21.10 6.61 5.04
CA THR A 136 22.50 7.01 5.04
C THR A 136 22.94 7.16 6.49
N PRO A 137 24.08 6.57 6.90
CA PRO A 137 24.58 6.75 8.25
C PRO A 137 24.70 8.26 8.54
N PRO A 138 24.50 8.70 9.80
CA PRO A 138 24.63 10.10 10.15
C PRO A 138 26.02 10.59 9.70
N GLU A 139 26.05 11.64 8.88
CA GLU A 139 27.30 12.28 8.49
C GLU A 139 28.09 12.63 9.75
N ALA A 140 29.39 12.33 9.77
CA ALA A 140 30.24 12.68 10.88
C ALA A 140 30.13 14.20 11.12
N PRO A 141 29.99 14.66 12.38
CA PRO A 141 29.85 16.08 12.67
C PRO A 141 31.05 16.83 12.09
N VAL A 142 30.78 17.71 11.13
CA VAL A 142 31.81 18.56 10.52
C VAL A 142 32.28 19.54 11.58
N THR A 143 33.53 19.42 12.01
CA THR A 143 34.15 20.36 12.94
C THR A 143 34.39 21.69 12.24
N MET A 144 33.59 22.70 12.59
CA MET A 144 33.79 24.05 12.07
C MET A 144 34.94 24.73 12.81
N THR A 145 35.94 25.23 12.08
CA THR A 145 37.02 26.02 12.67
C THR A 145 36.43 27.35 13.16
N PRO A 146 36.68 27.76 14.42
CA PRO A 146 36.16 29.03 14.92
C PRO A 146 36.73 30.18 14.10
N VAL A 147 35.88 30.87 13.35
CA VAL A 147 36.24 32.07 12.61
C VAL A 147 36.18 33.26 13.59
N PRO A 148 37.29 33.99 13.81
CA PRO A 148 37.27 35.15 14.70
C PRO A 148 36.42 36.25 14.07
N LEU A 149 35.33 36.62 14.75
CA LEU A 149 34.51 37.78 14.40
C LEU A 149 35.33 39.05 14.64
N ARG A 150 35.73 39.73 13.55
CA ARG A 150 36.35 41.06 13.62
C ARG A 150 35.27 42.12 13.54
N PHE A 151 34.91 42.68 14.68
CA PHE A 151 34.03 43.85 14.74
C PHE A 151 34.85 45.10 14.38
N TRP A 152 34.60 45.68 13.21
CA TRP A 152 35.05 47.03 12.89
C TRP A 152 34.10 48.01 13.56
N LEU A 153 34.49 48.55 14.71
CA LEU A 153 33.82 49.68 15.33
C LEU A 153 34.16 50.93 14.52
N PHE A 154 33.30 51.28 13.56
CA PHE A 154 33.31 52.61 12.98
C PHE A 154 32.92 53.60 14.07
N LYS A 155 33.91 54.29 14.65
CA LYS A 155 33.64 55.54 15.37
C LYS A 155 33.20 56.57 14.33
N SER A 156 31.90 56.82 14.25
CA SER A 156 31.40 58.08 13.70
C SER A 156 31.81 59.19 14.66
N THR A 157 32.87 59.90 14.32
CA THR A 157 33.15 61.22 14.89
C THR A 157 32.30 62.23 14.13
N ASP A 158 31.13 62.54 14.67
CA ASP A 158 30.39 63.73 14.27
C ASP A 158 30.97 64.95 15.00
N HIS A 159 31.16 66.01 14.20
CA HIS A 159 31.68 67.33 14.56
C HIS A 159 30.69 68.16 15.37
#